data_AF-A0A920PXB4-F1
#
_entry.id   AF-A0A920PXB4-F1
#
_cell.length_a   1.000
_cell.length_b   1.000
_cell.length_c   1.000
_cell.angle_alpha   90.00
_cell.angle_beta   90.00
_cell.angle_gamma   90.00
#
_symmetry.space_group_name_H-M   'P 1'
#
loop_
_entity.id
_entity.type
_entity.pdbx_description
1 polymer ?
#
loop_
_entity_poly.entity_id
_entity_poly.type
_entity_poly.pdbx_seq_one_letter_code
_entity_poly.pdbx_strand_id
1 'polypeptide(L)'
;MRVCAPPIKHPCFMGVDMASRDELLAANNTLAQIQEKVGADTLGYLSVEGLLKVVGGTKGGFCDACFTGKYPVPVQLELSKFALEQGGPRLIEPYNSN
;
A
#
# COMPACT_ATOMS: atom_id res chain seq x y z
N MET A 1 -6.88 15.05 13.20
CA MET A 1 -7.19 14.08 12.12
C MET A 1 -7.37 12.69 12.69
N ARG A 2 -8.39 11.94 12.24
CA ARG A 2 -8.61 10.52 12.59
C ARG A 2 -8.74 9.72 11.30
N VAL A 3 -7.93 8.68 11.15
CA VAL A 3 -7.90 7.83 9.97
C VAL A 3 -8.64 6.54 10.30
N CYS A 4 -9.67 6.22 9.50
CA CYS A 4 -10.54 5.05 9.71
C CYS A 4 -9.89 3.70 9.37
N ALA A 5 -8.61 3.71 8.98
CA ALA A 5 -7.82 2.53 8.68
C ALA A 5 -6.56 2.49 9.56
N PRO A 6 -5.97 1.31 9.79
CA PRO A 6 -4.62 1.21 10.32
C PRO A 6 -3.58 1.86 9.39
N PRO A 7 -2.39 2.19 9.92
CA PRO A 7 -1.35 2.78 9.10
C PRO A 7 -0.93 1.82 7.98
N ILE A 8 -1.01 2.26 6.72
CA ILE A 8 -0.57 1.47 5.56
C ILE A 8 0.96 1.53 5.48
N LYS A 9 1.61 0.39 5.71
CA LYS A 9 3.08 0.26 5.79
C LYS A 9 3.68 -0.57 4.67
N HIS A 10 2.85 -1.30 3.93
CA HIS A 10 3.29 -2.21 2.87
C HIS A 10 2.42 -2.03 1.62
N PRO A 11 3.01 -2.10 0.41
CA PRO A 11 2.26 -2.05 -0.85
C PRO A 11 1.42 -3.31 -1.04
N CYS A 12 0.26 -3.21 -1.69
CA CYS A 12 -0.57 -4.38 -1.94
C CYS A 12 -0.08 -5.20 -3.13
N PHE A 13 0.02 -6.52 -2.96
CA PHE A 13 0.28 -7.48 -4.04
C PHE A 13 -0.97 -8.32 -4.40
N MET A 14 -2.14 -7.97 -3.84
CA MET A 14 -3.41 -8.66 -4.04
C MET A 14 -4.33 -7.92 -5.04
N GLY A 15 -3.75 -7.09 -5.92
CA GLY A 15 -4.47 -6.42 -7.00
C GLY A 15 -5.03 -5.02 -6.70
N VAL A 16 -4.74 -4.45 -5.52
CA VAL A 16 -5.06 -3.05 -5.22
C VAL A 16 -3.89 -2.16 -5.63
N ASP A 17 -4.14 -1.16 -6.47
CA ASP A 17 -3.12 -0.19 -6.85
C ASP A 17 -2.72 0.68 -5.65
N MET A 18 -1.44 0.64 -5.27
CA MET A 18 -0.87 1.38 -4.15
C MET A 18 0.44 2.04 -4.55
N ALA A 19 0.88 3.03 -3.78
CA ALA A 19 2.21 3.60 -3.93
C ALA A 19 3.31 2.58 -3.56
N SER A 20 4.54 2.81 -4.04
CA SER A 20 5.68 1.98 -3.63
C SER A 20 5.99 2.16 -2.15
N ARG A 21 6.72 1.21 -1.55
CA ARG A 21 7.01 1.22 -0.12
C ARG A 21 7.70 2.53 0.33
N ASP A 22 8.56 3.10 -0.50
CA ASP A 22 9.32 4.31 -0.16
C ASP A 22 8.44 5.57 -0.21
N GLU A 23 7.35 5.53 -0.98
CA GLU A 23 6.37 6.61 -1.07
C GLU A 23 5.30 6.53 0.04
N LEU A 24 5.16 5.39 0.72
CA LEU A 24 4.19 5.22 1.81
C LEU A 24 4.63 5.99 3.07
N LEU A 25 3.86 7.03 3.41
CA LEU A 25 4.16 7.90 4.54
C LEU A 25 4.32 7.12 5.86
N ALA A 26 3.42 6.17 6.15
CA ALA A 26 3.46 5.41 7.40
C ALA A 26 4.48 4.25 7.41
N ALA A 27 5.07 3.90 6.26
CA ALA A 27 6.16 2.93 6.18
C ALA A 27 7.49 3.53 6.62
N ASN A 28 7.66 4.85 6.46
CA ASN A 28 8.95 5.54 6.58
C ASN A 28 8.96 6.64 7.65
N ASN A 29 7.86 6.82 8.38
CA ASN A 29 7.73 7.85 9.41
C ASN A 29 7.01 7.31 10.65
N THR A 30 7.39 7.84 11.81
CA THR A 30 6.69 7.63 13.08
C THR A 30 5.38 8.41 13.12
N LEU A 31 4.46 8.06 14.03
CA LEU A 31 3.17 8.77 14.18
C LEU A 31 3.34 10.28 14.40
N ALA A 32 4.33 10.68 15.21
CA ALA A 32 4.61 12.09 15.49
C ALA A 32 5.09 12.84 14.24
N GLN A 33 6.01 12.24 13.47
CA GLN A 33 6.47 12.81 12.20
C GLN A 33 5.33 12.91 11.18
N ILE A 34 4.44 11.92 11.13
CA ILE A 34 3.26 11.99 10.25
C ILE A 34 2.34 13.13 10.69
N GLN A 35 2.06 13.25 11.99
CA GLN A 35 1.23 14.32 12.55
C GLN A 35 1.76 15.71 12.16
N GLU A 36 3.06 15.93 12.29
CA GLU A 36 3.73 17.16 11.90
C GLU A 36 3.62 17.40 10.39
N LYS A 37 3.93 16.40 9.56
CA LYS A 37 3.89 16.50 8.08
C LYS A 37 2.50 16.81 7.54
N VAL A 38 1.45 16.30 8.17
CA VAL A 38 0.06 16.59 7.75
C VAL A 38 -0.51 17.86 8.41
N GLY A 39 0.21 18.49 9.34
CA GLY A 39 -0.21 19.72 10.02
C GLY A 39 -1.41 19.55 10.96
N ALA A 40 -1.57 18.38 11.57
CA ALA A 40 -2.71 18.12 12.47
C ALA A 40 -2.34 18.37 13.95
N ASP A 41 -3.26 18.97 14.73
CA ASP A 41 -3.05 19.14 16.18
C ASP A 41 -2.93 17.79 16.91
N THR A 42 -3.75 16.82 16.47
CA THR A 42 -3.66 15.42 16.91
C THR A 42 -3.90 14.48 15.74
N LEU A 43 -3.22 13.34 15.75
CA LEU A 43 -3.39 12.27 14.78
C LEU A 43 -3.69 10.93 15.46
N GLY A 44 -4.56 10.12 14.87
CA GLY A 44 -4.88 8.79 15.35
C GLY A 44 -5.32 7.88 14.21
N TYR A 45 -4.89 6.63 14.27
CA TYR A 45 -5.26 5.56 13.34
C TYR A 45 -6.10 4.52 14.06
N LEU A 46 -6.96 3.82 13.32
CA LEU A 46 -7.60 2.60 13.81
C LEU A 46 -6.52 1.52 14.07
N SER A 47 -6.64 0.75 15.14
CA SER A 47 -5.73 -0.39 15.35
C SER A 47 -6.07 -1.56 14.43
N VAL A 48 -5.07 -2.38 14.08
CA VAL A 48 -5.30 -3.57 13.25
C VAL A 48 -6.26 -4.53 13.97
N GLU A 49 -6.06 -4.72 15.27
CA GLU A 49 -6.92 -5.56 16.12
C GLU A 49 -8.36 -5.01 16.18
N GLY A 50 -8.51 -3.69 16.25
CA GLY A 50 -9.80 -3.01 16.25
C GLY A 50 -10.53 -3.20 14.93
N LEU A 51 -9.82 -3.05 13.81
CA LEU A 51 -10.36 -3.33 12.48
C LEU A 51 -10.83 -4.80 12.37
N LEU A 52 -9.97 -5.76 12.71
CA LEU A 52 -10.25 -7.18 12.62
C LEU A 52 -11.45 -7.60 13.49
N LYS A 53 -11.61 -6.99 14.67
CA LYS A 53 -12.78 -7.21 15.53
C LYS A 53 -14.09 -6.78 14.86
N VAL A 54 -14.09 -5.66 14.13
CA VAL A 54 -15.29 -5.11 13.48
C VAL A 54 -15.68 -5.90 12.24
N VAL A 55 -14.72 -6.30 11.42
CA VAL A 55 -14.98 -7.06 10.18
C VAL A 55 -15.29 -8.55 10.43
N GLY A 56 -15.27 -9.01 11.69
CA GLY A 56 -15.49 -10.42 12.04
C GLY A 56 -14.28 -11.33 11.79
N GLY A 57 -13.09 -10.76 11.63
CA GLY A 57 -11.86 -11.43 11.20
C GLY A 57 -11.11 -12.19 12.30
N THR A 58 -11.80 -12.94 13.17
CA THR A 58 -11.12 -13.69 14.26
C THR A 58 -10.43 -14.98 13.80
N LYS A 59 -10.68 -15.46 12.56
CA LYS A 59 -10.11 -16.72 12.02
C LYS A 59 -9.92 -16.70 10.48
N GLY A 60 -8.98 -15.91 9.97
CA GLY A 60 -8.36 -16.15 8.65
C GLY A 60 -9.13 -15.73 7.39
N GLY A 61 -10.16 -14.88 7.49
CA GLY A 61 -10.99 -14.49 6.34
C GLY A 61 -10.55 -13.22 5.58
N PHE A 62 -9.65 -12.42 6.13
CA PHE A 62 -9.28 -11.12 5.54
C PHE A 62 -7.76 -10.97 5.44
N CYS A 63 -7.31 -10.45 4.29
CA CYS A 63 -5.93 -10.05 4.11
C CYS A 63 -5.68 -8.72 4.85
N ASP A 64 -4.67 -8.70 5.72
CA ASP A 64 -4.24 -7.50 6.47
C ASP A 64 -2.80 -7.08 6.12
N ALA A 65 -2.24 -7.66 5.05
CA ALA A 65 -0.83 -7.55 4.70
C ALA A 65 -0.36 -6.10 4.45
N CYS A 66 -1.24 -5.22 3.99
CA CYS A 66 -0.92 -3.79 3.81
C CYS A 66 -0.54 -3.10 5.14
N PHE A 67 -1.02 -3.64 6.26
CA PHE A 67 -0.75 -3.13 7.61
C PHE A 67 0.32 -3.96 8.34
N THR A 68 0.32 -5.28 8.16
CA THR A 68 1.14 -6.24 8.91
C THR A 68 2.38 -6.76 8.18
N GLY A 69 2.40 -6.65 6.85
CA GLY A 69 3.40 -7.27 5.97
C GLY A 69 3.24 -8.79 5.81
N LYS A 70 2.21 -9.41 6.40
CA LYS A 70 1.98 -10.86 6.36
C LYS A 70 1.06 -11.23 5.20
N TYR A 71 1.64 -11.52 4.05
CA TYR A 71 0.88 -11.91 2.86
C TYR A 71 0.37 -13.36 2.96
N PRO A 72 -0.86 -13.65 2.46
CA PRO A 72 -1.42 -15.00 2.47
C PRO A 72 -0.72 -15.95 1.49
N VAL A 73 0.07 -15.41 0.57
CA VAL A 73 0.89 -16.15 -0.41
C VAL A 73 2.30 -15.57 -0.45
N PRO A 74 3.31 -16.33 -0.89
CA PRO A 74 4.64 -15.79 -1.16
C PRO A 74 4.57 -14.66 -2.18
N VAL A 75 5.23 -13.55 -1.90
CA VAL A 75 5.30 -12.38 -2.79
C VAL A 75 6.76 -11.99 -3.00
N GLN A 76 7.07 -11.51 -4.21
CA GLN A 76 8.40 -10.99 -4.55
C GLN A 76 8.47 -9.52 -4.14
N LEU A 77 9.00 -9.26 -2.94
CA LEU A 77 9.04 -7.91 -2.37
C LEU A 77 10.01 -6.99 -3.14
N GLU A 78 10.95 -7.53 -3.90
CA GLU A 78 11.87 -6.77 -4.75
C GLU A 78 11.22 -6.30 -6.07
N LEU A 79 10.04 -6.82 -6.43
CA LEU A 79 9.37 -6.43 -7.66
C LEU A 79 8.75 -5.03 -7.49
N SER A 80 9.25 -4.06 -8.25
CA SER A 80 8.71 -2.69 -8.20
C SER A 80 7.29 -2.64 -8.77
N LYS A 81 6.47 -1.69 -8.29
CA LYS A 81 5.15 -1.38 -8.86
C LYS A 81 5.18 -1.27 -10.40
N PHE A 82 6.26 -0.70 -10.93
CA PHE A 82 6.45 -0.41 -12.34
C PHE A 82 6.97 -1.60 -13.16
N ALA A 83 7.05 -2.81 -12.59
CA ALA A 83 7.62 -3.97 -13.27
C ALA A 83 6.94 -4.33 -14.60
N LEU A 84 5.66 -3.98 -14.76
CA LEU A 84 4.88 -4.21 -15.98
C LEU A 84 4.69 -2.93 -16.83
N GLU A 85 5.09 -1.77 -16.31
CA GLU A 85 4.94 -0.46 -16.98
C GLU A 85 6.16 -0.09 -17.83
N GLN A 86 7.29 -0.78 -17.66
CA GLN A 86 8.46 -0.59 -18.50
C GLN A 86 8.22 -1.20 -19.89
N GLY A 87 7.95 -0.31 -20.85
CA GLY A 87 7.69 -0.68 -22.24
C GLY A 87 8.78 -1.58 -22.82
N GLY A 88 8.37 -2.74 -23.34
CA GLY A 88 9.14 -3.45 -24.36
C GLY A 88 9.43 -2.53 -25.57
N PRO A 89 10.38 -2.90 -26.44
CA PRO A 89 10.79 -2.06 -27.56
C PRO A 89 9.56 -1.61 -28.36
N ARG A 90 9.39 -0.28 -28.48
CA ARG A 90 8.37 0.31 -29.35
C ARG A 90 8.68 -0.09 -30.79
N LEU A 91 7.96 -1.07 -31.32
CA LEU A 91 7.84 -1.26 -32.77
C LEU A 91 6.99 -0.12 -33.32
N ILE A 92 7.60 1.05 -33.47
CA ILE A 92 7.08 2.10 -34.33
C ILE A 92 7.43 1.70 -35.77
N GLU A 93 6.56 0.94 -36.42
CA GLU A 93 6.53 0.95 -37.88
C GLU A 93 5.92 2.29 -38.32
N PRO A 94 6.60 3.05 -39.19
CA PRO A 94 6.04 4.31 -39.69
C PRO A 94 4.79 3.99 -40.52
N TYR A 95 3.65 4.52 -40.09
CA TYR A 95 2.43 4.55 -40.90
C TYR A 95 2.69 5.39 -42.14
N ASN A 96 2.85 4.72 -43.28
CA ASN A 96 3.11 5.34 -44.57
C ASN A 96 1.77 5.82 -45.15
N SER A 97 1.49 7.12 -45.04
CA SER A 97 0.35 7.77 -45.67
C SER A 97 0.64 7.96 -47.17
N ASN A 98 0.19 7.01 -48.00
CA ASN A 98 -0.15 7.29 -49.39
C ASN A 98 -1.53 7.95 -49.46
#